data_AF-A0A535ACY4-F1
#
_entry.id   AF-A0A535ACY4-F1
#
_cell.length_a   1.000
_cell.length_b   1.000
_cell.length_c   1.000
_cell.angle_alpha   90.00
_cell.angle_beta   90.00
_cell.angle_gamma   90.00
#
_symmetry.space_group_name_H-M   'P 1'
#
loop_
_entity.id
_entity.type
_entity.pdbx_description
1 polymer ?
#
loop_
_entity_poly.entity_id
_entity_poly.type
_entity_poly.pdbx_seq_one_letter_code
_entity_poly.pdbx_strand_id
1 'polypeptide(L)'
;MPDLQLAFRDGYRTSWRTPLGGIPKDLLEPNLKKWSGDHAASDVVDTPGVILASRSLAAADPAIVDLAPTALAFFGVPVPADMEGHALLAAPQ
;
A
#
# COMPACT_ATOMS: atom_id res chain seq x y z
N MET A 1 10.71 10.71 7.44
CA MET A 1 9.25 10.86 7.59
C MET A 1 8.94 12.30 7.91
N PRO A 2 7.77 12.85 7.53
CA PRO A 2 7.39 14.21 7.90
C PRO A 2 7.12 14.30 9.40
N ASP A 3 7.26 15.51 9.97
CA ASP A 3 6.93 15.78 11.37
C ASP A 3 5.43 15.66 11.65
N LEU A 4 4.60 15.89 10.62
CA LEU A 4 3.15 15.80 10.69
C LEU A 4 2.59 15.14 9.43
N GLN A 5 1.69 14.19 9.64
CA GLN A 5 0.85 13.60 8.59
C GLN A 5 -0.61 13.83 8.92
N LEU A 6 -1.36 14.36 7.96
CA LEU A 6 -2.80 14.59 8.10
C LEU A 6 -3.55 13.36 7.58
N ALA A 7 -4.52 12.90 8.35
CA ALA A 7 -5.54 11.95 7.93
C ALA A 7 -6.88 12.67 7.75
N PHE A 8 -7.78 12.08 6.97
CA PHE A 8 -9.09 12.64 6.68
C PHE A 8 -10.20 11.70 7.14
N ARG A 9 -11.34 12.26 7.50
CA ARG A 9 -12.57 11.49 7.69
C ARG A 9 -13.05 10.95 6.34
N ASP A 10 -13.75 9.83 6.35
CA ASP A 10 -14.42 9.27 5.18
C ASP A 10 -15.12 10.33 4.32
N GLY A 11 -14.90 10.23 3.00
CA GLY A 11 -15.42 11.17 2.01
C GLY A 11 -14.58 12.43 1.80
N TYR A 12 -13.53 12.65 2.61
CA TYR A 12 -12.59 13.76 2.45
C TYR A 12 -11.22 13.26 2.01
N ARG A 13 -10.51 14.08 1.23
CA ARG A 13 -9.17 13.80 0.71
C ARG A 13 -8.42 15.09 0.39
N THR A 14 -7.12 14.98 0.21
CA THR A 14 -6.31 16.06 -0.37
C THR A 14 -6.80 16.42 -1.77
N SER A 15 -6.91 17.71 -2.08
CA SER A 15 -7.30 18.18 -3.42
C SER A 15 -6.31 17.73 -4.48
N TRP A 16 -6.75 17.57 -5.73
CA TRP A 16 -5.84 17.21 -6.84
C TRP A 16 -4.83 18.33 -7.16
N ARG A 17 -5.17 19.58 -6.83
CA ARG A 17 -4.31 20.74 -7.11
C ARG A 17 -3.14 20.83 -6.13
N THR A 18 -3.35 20.40 -4.87
CA THR A 18 -2.34 20.48 -3.81
C THR A 18 -1.03 19.74 -4.13
N PRO A 19 -1.02 18.46 -4.56
CA PRO A 19 0.23 17.76 -4.88
C PRO A 19 0.93 18.33 -6.13
N LEU A 20 0.24 19.12 -6.95
CA LEU A 20 0.80 19.85 -8.08
C LEU A 20 1.34 21.25 -7.68
N GLY A 21 1.39 21.56 -6.39
CA GLY A 21 1.83 22.87 -5.86
C GLY A 21 0.75 23.96 -5.90
N GLY A 22 -0.49 23.62 -6.24
CA GLY A 22 -1.60 24.56 -6.27
C GLY A 22 -2.12 24.91 -4.87
N ILE A 23 -2.52 26.17 -4.69
CA ILE A 23 -3.11 26.70 -3.45
C ILE A 23 -4.52 27.19 -3.78
N PRO A 24 -5.54 26.30 -3.73
CA PRO A 24 -6.91 26.70 -4.02
C PRO A 24 -7.44 27.70 -2.98
N LYS A 25 -8.30 28.62 -3.43
CA LYS A 25 -8.94 29.62 -2.55
C LYS A 25 -9.95 28.99 -1.60
N ASP A 26 -10.69 28.00 -2.10
CA ASP A 26 -11.73 27.31 -1.34
C ASP A 26 -11.13 26.17 -0.53
N LEU A 27 -11.59 26.01 0.70
CA LEU A 27 -11.13 24.95 1.61
C LEU A 27 -11.61 23.56 1.18
N LEU A 28 -12.82 23.48 0.61
CA LEU A 28 -13.47 22.25 0.17
C LEU A 28 -14.05 22.46 -1.22
N GLU A 29 -13.91 21.46 -2.09
CA GLU A 29 -14.53 21.43 -3.41
C GLU A 29 -15.13 20.03 -3.68
N PRO A 30 -16.31 19.94 -4.33
CA PRO A 30 -16.89 18.66 -4.68
C PRO A 30 -16.07 17.99 -5.79
N ASN A 31 -15.59 16.76 -5.54
CA ASN A 31 -14.91 15.96 -6.54
C ASN A 31 -15.90 15.10 -7.34
N LEU A 32 -16.50 15.68 -8.38
CA LEU A 32 -17.46 15.02 -9.27
C LEU A 32 -16.80 14.22 -10.41
N LYS A 33 -15.48 14.01 -10.35
CA LYS A 33 -14.76 13.25 -11.39
C LYS A 33 -15.03 11.75 -11.25
N LYS A 34 -14.90 11.01 -12.35
CA LYS A 34 -15.03 9.53 -12.37
C LYS A 34 -14.05 8.83 -11.41
N TRP A 35 -12.89 9.44 -11.17
CA TRP A 35 -11.83 8.94 -10.29
C TRP A 35 -11.83 9.72 -8.97
N SER A 36 -12.98 9.74 -8.30
CA SER A 36 -13.16 10.51 -7.05
C SER A 36 -12.63 9.79 -5.81
N GLY A 37 -12.53 8.45 -5.85
CA GLY A 37 -11.99 7.63 -4.78
C GLY A 37 -10.51 7.90 -4.47
N ASP A 38 -10.15 7.75 -3.20
CA ASP A 38 -8.78 7.87 -2.69
C ASP A 38 -8.59 6.86 -1.55
N HIS A 39 -7.34 6.53 -1.26
CA HIS A 39 -6.92 5.70 -0.13
C HIS A 39 -5.59 6.16 0.48
N ALA A 40 -4.92 7.18 -0.08
CA ALA A 40 -3.57 7.57 0.32
C ALA A 40 -3.47 8.16 1.75
N ALA A 41 -4.60 8.54 2.33
CA ALA A 41 -4.71 9.10 3.68
C ALA A 41 -5.82 8.44 4.51
N SER A 42 -6.21 7.23 4.11
CA SER A 42 -7.16 6.38 4.84
C SER A 42 -6.46 5.58 5.93
N ASP A 43 -7.21 5.11 6.93
CA ASP A 43 -6.70 4.12 7.88
C ASP A 43 -6.42 2.81 7.14
N VAL A 44 -5.37 2.09 7.54
CA VAL A 44 -5.01 0.80 6.96
C VAL A 44 -6.12 -0.23 7.11
N VAL A 45 -6.96 -0.12 8.16
CA VAL A 45 -8.08 -1.02 8.40
C VAL A 45 -9.19 -0.87 7.34
N ASP A 46 -9.29 0.31 6.70
CA ASP A 46 -10.32 0.61 5.71
C ASP A 46 -9.94 0.10 4.31
N THR A 47 -8.66 -0.22 4.09
CA THR A 47 -8.12 -0.59 2.79
C THR A 47 -7.36 -1.92 2.84
N PRO A 48 -8.01 -3.03 3.25
CA PRO A 48 -7.36 -4.33 3.29
C PRO A 48 -6.95 -4.79 1.89
N GLY A 49 -5.73 -5.30 1.77
CA GLY A 49 -5.25 -5.96 0.56
C GLY A 49 -5.81 -7.36 0.40
N VAL A 50 -5.69 -7.92 -0.81
CA VAL A 50 -5.98 -9.33 -1.09
C VAL A 50 -4.78 -9.94 -1.80
N ILE A 51 -4.35 -11.12 -1.36
CA ILE A 51 -3.37 -11.93 -2.06
C ILE A 51 -4.07 -13.13 -2.72
N LEU A 52 -3.74 -13.36 -3.99
CA LEU A 52 -4.22 -14.50 -4.76
C LEU A 52 -3.00 -15.26 -5.26
N ALA A 53 -2.96 -16.57 -5.02
CA ALA A 53 -1.86 -17.43 -5.41
C ALA A 53 -2.38 -18.72 -6.04
N SER A 54 -1.71 -19.18 -7.10
CA SER A 54 -1.93 -20.50 -7.70
C SER A 54 -1.21 -21.62 -6.95
N ARG A 55 -0.50 -21.29 -5.87
CA ARG A 55 0.27 -22.19 -5.01
C ARG A 55 -0.13 -21.94 -3.56
N SER A 56 0.03 -22.96 -2.72
CA SER A 56 -0.17 -22.79 -1.29
C SER A 56 0.83 -21.81 -0.72
N LEU A 57 0.36 -20.89 0.11
CA LEU A 57 1.20 -20.00 0.91
C LEU A 57 1.57 -20.70 2.21
N ALA A 58 2.77 -20.43 2.72
CA ALA A 58 3.30 -21.02 3.95
C ALA A 58 2.94 -20.22 5.22
N ALA A 59 2.28 -19.06 5.09
CA ALA A 59 1.93 -18.16 6.19
C ALA A 59 0.42 -17.97 6.30
N ALA A 60 -0.07 -17.85 7.53
CA ALA A 60 -1.48 -17.60 7.83
C ALA A 60 -1.88 -16.12 7.74
N ASP A 61 -0.91 -15.20 7.81
CA ASP A 61 -1.12 -13.74 7.75
C ASP A 61 -0.07 -13.08 6.83
N PRO A 62 -0.23 -13.22 5.50
CA PRO A 62 0.70 -12.65 4.53
C PRO A 62 0.56 -11.13 4.43
N ALA A 63 1.69 -10.43 4.37
CA ALA A 63 1.76 -8.99 4.18
C ALA A 63 2.42 -8.62 2.84
N ILE A 64 2.17 -7.41 2.34
CA ILE A 64 2.79 -6.94 1.09
C ILE A 64 4.32 -6.94 1.14
N VAL A 65 4.89 -6.69 2.32
CA VAL A 65 6.35 -6.71 2.55
C VAL A 65 6.97 -8.09 2.29
N ASP A 66 6.18 -9.16 2.37
CA ASP A 66 6.64 -10.52 2.14
C ASP A 66 6.90 -10.83 0.66
N LEU A 67 6.37 -10.03 -0.28
CA LEU A 67 6.49 -10.30 -1.71
C LEU A 67 7.95 -10.26 -2.20
N ALA A 68 8.74 -9.31 -1.70
CA ALA A 68 10.14 -9.18 -2.07
C ALA A 68 11.00 -10.37 -1.60
N PRO A 69 11.04 -10.72 -0.29
CA PRO A 69 11.79 -11.89 0.17
C PRO A 69 11.25 -13.20 -0.43
N THR A 70 9.95 -13.30 -0.71
CA THR A 70 9.37 -14.45 -1.43
C THR A 70 9.98 -14.61 -2.81
N ALA A 71 10.04 -13.54 -3.61
CA ALA A 71 10.59 -13.61 -4.96
C ALA A 71 12.09 -13.97 -4.94
N LEU A 72 12.87 -13.33 -4.07
CA LEU A 72 14.31 -13.60 -3.94
C LEU A 72 14.56 -15.06 -3.55
N ALA A 73 13.91 -15.55 -2.50
CA ALA A 73 14.05 -16.93 -2.05
C ALA A 73 13.60 -17.94 -3.12
N PHE A 74 12.49 -17.66 -3.81
CA PHE A 74 11.97 -18.53 -4.86
C PHE A 74 12.94 -18.70 -6.03
N PHE A 75 13.70 -17.67 -6.38
CA PHE A 75 14.72 -17.73 -7.43
C PHE A 75 16.13 -18.06 -6.92
N GLY A 76 16.28 -18.44 -5.65
CA GLY A 76 17.57 -18.78 -5.07
C GLY A 76 18.53 -17.59 -4.92
N VAL A 77 17.99 -16.36 -4.90
CA VAL A 77 18.76 -15.14 -4.65
C VAL A 77 18.81 -14.88 -3.15
N PRO A 78 19.99 -14.55 -2.57
CA PRO A 78 20.09 -14.23 -1.14
C PRO A 78 19.16 -13.07 -0.76
N VAL A 79 18.39 -13.25 0.31
CA VAL A 79 17.56 -12.19 0.91
C VAL A 79 18.45 -11.35 1.82
N PRO A 80 18.50 -10.01 1.64
CA PRO A 80 19.22 -9.12 2.56
C PRO A 80 18.69 -9.25 4.00
N ALA A 81 19.59 -9.23 4.98
CA ALA A 81 19.22 -9.43 6.39
C ALA A 81 18.39 -8.26 6.98
N ASP A 82 18.45 -7.09 6.35
CA ASP A 82 17.69 -5.89 6.70
C ASP A 82 16.35 -5.78 5.96
N MET A 83 16.05 -6.73 5.06
CA MET A 83 14.76 -6.77 4.37
C MET A 83 13.67 -7.27 5.32
N GLU A 84 12.59 -6.50 5.42
CA GLU A 84 11.39 -6.90 6.16
C GLU A 84 10.61 -7.98 5.42
N GLY A 85 9.84 -8.76 6.19
CA GLY A 85 8.99 -9.82 5.68
C GLY A 85 9.68 -11.19 5.59
N HIS A 86 8.97 -12.15 5.05
CA HIS A 86 9.39 -13.55 4.97
C HIS A 86 8.88 -14.23 3.70
N ALA A 87 9.56 -15.28 3.25
CA ALA A 87 9.17 -15.98 2.04
C ALA A 87 7.86 -16.77 2.26
N LEU A 88 6.87 -16.51 1.41
CA LEU A 88 5.53 -17.14 1.45
C LEU A 88 5.45 -18.43 0.65
N LEU A 89 6.42 -18.69 -0.24
CA LEU A 89 6.46 -19.87 -1.10
C LEU A 89 7.67 -20.73 -0.75
N ALA A 90 7.48 -22.05 -0.84
CA ALA A 90 8.60 -22.98 -0.87
C ALA A 90 9.44 -22.76 -2.13
N ALA A 91 10.75 -23.01 -2.02
CA ALA A 91 11.62 -23.05 -3.19
C ALA A 91 11.10 -24.08 -4.21
N PRO A 92 11.23 -23.80 -5.52
CA PRO A 92 10.85 -24.77 -6.54
C PRO A 92 11.65 -26.08 -6.36
N GLN A 93 10.98 -27.21 -6.58
CA GLN A 93 11.62 -28.52 -6.68
C GLN A 93 12.42 -28.64 -7.97
#